data_AF-A0A314Y244-F1
#
_entry.id   AF-A0A314Y244-F1
#
_cell.length_a   1.000
_cell.length_b   1.000
_cell.length_c   1.000
_cell.angle_alpha   90.00
_cell.angle_beta   90.00
_cell.angle_gamma   90.00
#
_symmetry.space_group_name_H-M   'P 1'
#
loop_
_entity.id
_entity.type
_entity.pdbx_description
1 polymer ?
#
loop_
_entity_poly.entity_id
_entity_poly.type
_entity_poly.pdbx_seq_one_letter_code
_entity_poly.pdbx_strand_id
1 'polypeptide(L)' 'MRYKDIEEEMVGLLQIAMACTAASPDQRPRMSQVVKMIDEIQGVVGSPSHEAFDSMSESPSLSEDTCGASQ' A
#
# COMPACT_ATOMS: atom_id res chain seq x y z
N MET A 1 19.02 -6.07 -1.23
CA MET A 1 18.13 -5.31 -0.35
C MET A 1 18.92 -4.79 0.84
N ARG A 2 19.28 -3.51 0.83
CA ARG A 2 19.79 -2.86 2.03
C ARG A 2 18.58 -2.31 2.76
N TYR A 3 18.28 -2.86 3.94
CA TYR A 3 17.13 -2.45 4.76
C TYR A 3 17.04 -0.94 4.99
N LYS A 4 18.19 -0.27 5.02
CA LYS A 4 18.29 1.18 5.17
C LYS A 4 17.51 1.97 4.09
N ASP A 5 17.53 1.51 2.84
CA ASP A 5 16.83 2.21 1.75
C ASP A 5 15.30 2.06 1.90
N ILE A 6 14.84 0.90 2.37
CA ILE A 6 13.42 0.62 2.66
C ILE A 6 12.92 1.45 3.85
N GLU A 7 13.71 1.54 4.92
CA GLU A 7 13.35 2.36 6.09
C GLU A 7 13.22 3.84 5.72
N GLU A 8 14.11 4.36 4.85
CA GLU A 8 14.03 5.74 4.36
C GLU A 8 12.76 5.98 3.52
N GLU A 9 12.39 5.05 2.63
CA GLU A 9 11.14 5.12 1.87
C GLU A 9 9.89 5.06 2.79
N MET A 10 9.90 4.16 3.78
CA MET A 10 8.81 4.03 4.75
C MET A 10 8.65 5.30 5.58
N VAL A 11 9.75 5.91 6.03
CA VAL A 11 9.74 7.18 6.77
C VAL A 11 9.22 8.31 5.88
N GLY A 12 9.63 8.38 4.61
CA GLY A 12 9.12 9.36 3.65
C GLY A 12 7.61 9.25 3.46
N LEU A 13 7.09 8.04 3.22
CA LEU A 13 5.66 7.82 3.05
C LEU A 13 4.87 8.14 4.33
N LEU A 14 5.43 7.82 5.51
CA LEU A 14 4.81 8.17 6.79
C LEU A 14 4.71 9.69 6.97
N GLN A 15 5.75 10.44 6.60
CA GLN A 15 5.73 11.92 6.67
C GLN A 15 4.67 12.52 5.76
N ILE A 16 4.49 11.96 4.55
CA ILE A 16 3.40 12.35 3.64
C ILE A 16 2.05 12.08 4.30
N ALA A 17 1.85 10.89 4.90
CA ALA A 17 0.61 10.55 5.58
C ALA A 17 0.29 11.50 6.75
N MET A 18 1.29 11.88 7.54
CA MET A 18 1.15 12.86 8.61
C MET A 18 0.71 14.23 8.08
N ALA A 19 1.28 14.70 6.96
CA ALA A 19 0.86 15.95 6.33
C ALA A 19 -0.59 15.88 5.79
N CYS A 20 -0.97 14.77 5.16
CA CYS A 20 -2.33 14.53 4.67
C CYS A 20 -3.37 14.48 5.80
N THR A 21 -2.96 14.08 7.00
CA THR A 21 -3.84 13.93 8.18
C THR A 21 -3.74 15.10 9.15
N ALA A 22 -3.19 16.25 8.72
CA ALA A 22 -3.13 17.45 9.54
C ALA A 22 -4.50 17.80 10.14
N ALA A 23 -4.48 18.18 11.42
CA ALA A 23 -5.69 18.52 12.18
C ALA A 23 -6.46 19.68 11.53
N SER A 24 -5.73 20.70 11.07
CA SER A 24 -6.31 21.78 10.26
C SER A 24 -6.45 21.34 8.80
N PRO A 25 -7.67 21.37 8.21
CA PRO A 25 -7.88 21.04 6.80
C PRO A 25 -7.04 21.88 5.84
N ASP A 26 -6.82 23.15 6.18
CA ASP A 26 -6.09 24.11 5.32
C ASP A 26 -4.59 23.81 5.23
N GLN A 27 -4.06 22.99 6.15
CA GLN A 27 -2.66 22.56 6.14
C GLN A 27 -2.43 21.29 5.34
N ARG A 28 -3.49 20.61 4.91
CA ARG A 28 -3.36 19.37 4.13
C ARG A 28 -2.89 19.72 2.71
N PRO A 29 -1.88 19.01 2.18
CA PRO A 29 -1.44 19.22 0.81
C PRO A 29 -2.54 18.88 -0.19
N ARG A 30 -2.51 19.53 -1.37
CA ARG A 30 -3.36 19.11 -2.48
C ARG A 30 -2.91 17.73 -2.97
N MET A 31 -3.84 16.92 -3.48
CA MET A 31 -3.49 15.60 -4.01
C MET A 31 -2.41 15.64 -5.11
N SER A 32 -2.37 16.70 -5.93
CA SER A 32 -1.30 16.89 -6.92
C SER A 32 0.10 17.06 -6.29
N GLN A 33 0.18 17.65 -5.10
CA GLN A 33 1.43 17.75 -4.34
C GLN A 33 1.78 16.40 -3.71
N VAL A 34 0.79 15.69 -3.17
CA VAL A 34 0.98 14.34 -2.59
C VAL A 34 1.57 13.38 -3.63
N VAL A 35 1.01 13.33 -4.84
CA VAL A 35 1.54 12.49 -5.93
C VAL A 35 2.99 12.85 -6.23
N LYS A 36 3.30 14.15 -6.36
CA LYS A 36 4.67 14.60 -6.59
C LYS A 36 5.63 14.17 -5.46
N MET A 37 5.21 14.28 -4.19
CA MET A 37 6.01 13.85 -3.04
C MET A 37 6.24 12.32 -3.04
N ILE A 38 5.23 11.53 -3.44
CA ILE A 38 5.35 10.08 -3.56
C ILE A 38 6.31 9.70 -4.70
N ASP A 39 6.20 10.37 -5.85
CA ASP A 39 7.10 10.16 -7.00
C ASP A 39 8.54 10.55 -6.65
N GLU A 40 8.76 11.57 -5.81
CA GLU A 40 10.09 11.95 -5.32
C GLU A 40 10.72 10.87 -4.43
N ILE A 41 9.91 10.15 -3.64
CA ILE A 41 10.36 9.00 -2.83
C ILE A 41 10.71 7.81 -3.74
N GLN A 42 9.90 7.55 -4.77
CA GLN A 42 10.13 6.47 -5.73
C GLN A 42 11.21 6.81 -6.79
N GLY A 43 11.59 8.09 -6.88
CA GLY A 43 12.30 8.71 -8.01
C GLY A 43 13.81 8.47 -8.12
N VAL A 44 14.42 7.60 -7.31
CA VAL A 44 15.82 7.17 -7.56
C VAL A 44 15.89 5.82 -8.26
N VAL A 45 14.80 5.05 -8.27
CA VAL A 45 14.86 3.64 -8.60
C VAL A 45 13.60 3.22 -9.34
N GLY A 46 13.68 3.25 -10.67
CA GLY A 46 13.06 2.19 -11.45
C GLY A 46 13.73 0.84 -11.08
N SER A 47 13.44 0.32 -9.89
CA SER A 47 13.75 -1.09 -9.57
C SER A 47 12.55 -1.90 -10.03
N PRO A 48 12.77 -2.87 -10.92
CA PRO A 48 11.75 -3.80 -11.35
C PRO A 48 11.54 -4.86 -10.25
N SER A 49 10.99 -4.47 -9.10
CA SER A 49 10.69 -5.40 -8.02
C SER A 49 9.27 -5.30 -7.48
N HIS A 50 8.38 -4.56 -8.13
CA HIS A 50 6.93 -4.74 -7.94
C HIS A 50 6.35 -5.74 -8.95
N GLU A 51 7.14 -6.75 -9.31
CA GLU A 51 6.64 -7.94 -9.98
C GLU A 51 6.06 -8.87 -8.91
N ALA A 52 4.80 -9.29 -9.08
CA ALA A 52 4.08 -10.35 -8.34
C ALA A 52 3.06 -9.94 -7.25
N PHE A 53 2.23 -8.91 -7.46
CA PHE A 53 0.89 -8.93 -6.83
C PHE A 53 -0.19 -9.55 -7.74
N ASP A 54 0.13 -9.83 -9.00
CA ASP A 54 -0.71 -10.60 -9.92
C ASP A 54 -0.41 -12.10 -9.80
N SER A 55 -0.66 -12.75 -8.65
CA SER A 55 -0.53 -14.22 -8.63
C SER A 55 -1.27 -15.05 -7.59
N MET A 56 -2.12 -14.53 -6.70
CA MET A 56 -2.92 -15.41 -5.81
C MET A 56 -4.29 -14.81 -5.48
N SER A 57 -5.15 -14.64 -6.48
CA SER A 57 -6.61 -14.57 -6.27
C SER A 57 -7.28 -15.85 -6.77
N GLU A 58 -6.76 -17.01 -6.38
CA GLU A 58 -7.54 -18.24 -6.42
C GLU A 58 -7.95 -18.59 -4.99
N SER A 59 -9.14 -18.15 -4.59
CA SER A 59 -9.78 -18.65 -3.37
C SER A 59 -10.50 -19.95 -3.71
N PRO A 60 -10.12 -21.11 -3.16
CA PRO A 60 -10.88 -22.33 -3.37
C PRO A 60 -12.13 -22.26 -2.50
N SER A 61 -13.29 -22.11 -3.14
CA SER A 61 -14.59 -22.28 -2.48
C SER A 61 -14.77 -23.75 -2.11
N LEU A 62 -14.38 -24.15 -0.90
CA LEU A 62 -14.80 -25.43 -0.33
C LEU A 62 -16.20 -25.24 0.25
N SER A 63 -17.23 -25.69 -0.48
CA SER A 63 -18.54 -25.92 0.11
C SER A 63 -18.51 -27.24 0.87
N GLU A 64 -18.56 -27.17 2.20
CA GLU A 64 -18.73 -28.33 3.06
C GLU A 64 -20.24 -28.60 3.17
N ASP A 65 -20.74 -29.53 2.35
CA ASP A 65 -22.12 -30.03 2.49
C ASP A 65 -22.17 -31.04 3.63
N THR A 66 -22.50 -30.56 4.83
CA THR A 66 -23.09 -31.41 5.88
C THR A 66 -24.42 -30.83 6.33
N CYS A 67 -25.51 -31.32 5.73
CA CYS A 67 -26.86 -31.12 6.25
C CYS A 67 -27.43 -32.50 6.58
N GLY A 68 -27.29 -32.90 7.85
CA GLY A 68 -28.11 -33.96 8.42
C GLY A 68 -29.53 -33.47 8.72
N ALA A 69 -30.42 -34.46 8.88
CA ALA A 69 -31.81 -34.40 9.37
C ALA A 69 -32.92 -34.14 8.33
N SER A 70 -33.61 -35.22 7.91
CA SER A 70 -34.90 -35.62 8.51
C SER A 70 -35.66 -36.62 7.63
N GLN A 71 -35.76 -37.87 8.07
CA GLN A 71 -37.05 -38.56 8.29
C GLN A 71 -36.87 -39.73 9.24
#